data_AF-A0A433F538-F1
#
_entry.id   AF-A0A433F538-F1
#
_cell.length_a   1.000
_cell.length_b   1.000
_cell.length_c   1.000
_cell.angle_alpha   90.00
_cell.angle_beta   90.00
_cell.angle_gamma   90.00
#
_symmetry.space_group_name_H-M   'P 1'
#
loop_
_entity.id
_entity.type
_entity.pdbx_description
1 polymer ?
#
loop_
_entity_poly.entity_id
_entity_poly.type
_entity_poly.pdbx_seq_one_letter_code
_entity_poly.pdbx_strand_id
1 'polypeptide(L)'
;MMKNLAFVTRITLLTLSLGFVSYTFAQDNVRQSVNEVSTPSMQQEIQSPLSILQHEWAHINYELEDKQKEKAFVTLMEKAKLFVTKNPNNPELIIWQGIIQSSAAGAKGGLGALEYAKAARKSFEHAMRLEENALAGSAMTSLGVLYHKLPGWPISFGNDKKAEKLLKHALEINPNGIDPNYFYAEFLYDNGKYDQARAYAKKAKQAPARAERPLADLGRKQEISRLEDKLAQKS
;
A
#
# COMPACT_ATOMS: atom_id res chain seq x y z
N MET A 1 26.04 32.58 -10.31
CA MET A 1 26.26 33.95 -9.80
C MET A 1 24.94 34.42 -9.21
N MET A 2 24.97 34.85 -7.95
CA MET A 2 24.00 35.70 -7.21
C MET A 2 22.62 35.14 -6.80
N LYS A 3 22.50 35.02 -5.47
CA LYS A 3 21.29 35.01 -4.63
C LYS A 3 20.72 36.43 -4.49
N ASN A 4 19.44 36.57 -4.12
CA ASN A 4 18.82 37.61 -3.27
C ASN A 4 17.37 37.15 -3.02
N LEU A 5 16.87 36.81 -1.82
CA LEU A 5 16.81 37.46 -0.51
C LEU A 5 15.90 38.71 -0.48
N ALA A 6 14.73 38.57 0.17
CA ALA A 6 14.07 39.67 0.88
C ALA A 6 13.20 39.11 2.02
N PHE A 7 13.35 39.74 3.17
CA PHE A 7 12.82 39.42 4.50
C PHE A 7 11.98 40.63 4.92
N VAL A 8 10.78 40.48 5.48
CA VAL A 8 10.09 41.55 6.22
C VAL A 8 9.26 40.89 7.33
N THR A 9 9.75 40.82 8.58
CA THR A 9 9.73 41.79 9.70
C THR A 9 8.45 41.72 10.54
N ARG A 10 8.63 41.27 11.80
CA ARG A 10 7.68 41.30 12.91
C ARG A 10 7.42 42.75 13.36
N ILE A 11 6.19 43.03 13.76
CA ILE A 11 5.84 44.23 14.55
C ILE A 11 5.40 43.77 15.93
N THR A 12 6.12 44.24 16.94
CA THR A 12 5.73 44.24 18.35
C THR A 12 5.65 45.70 18.78
N LEU A 13 4.54 46.15 19.38
CA LEU A 13 4.47 47.32 20.25
C LEU A 13 3.19 47.18 21.12
N LEU A 14 3.28 46.91 22.41
CA LEU A 14 3.55 47.79 23.57
C LEU A 14 2.29 48.48 24.14
N THR A 15 1.80 47.85 25.21
CA THR A 15 1.09 48.35 26.41
C THR A 15 0.45 49.75 26.44
N LEU A 16 -0.81 49.79 26.87
CA LEU A 16 -1.32 50.86 27.73
C LEU A 16 -2.29 50.29 28.78
N SER A 17 -2.03 50.59 30.05
CA SER A 17 -2.83 50.21 31.22
C SER A 17 -3.68 51.38 31.71
N LEU A 18 -4.98 51.17 31.90
CA LEU A 18 -5.93 51.86 32.78
C LEU A 18 -7.19 50.97 32.81
N GLY A 19 -7.93 50.70 33.87
CA GLY A 19 -7.87 51.01 35.29
C GLY A 19 -8.92 50.10 35.96
N PHE A 20 -8.76 49.81 37.25
CA PHE A 20 -9.66 48.95 38.02
C PHE A 20 -11.03 49.62 38.23
N VAL A 21 -12.11 48.89 37.97
CA VAL A 21 -13.41 49.11 38.62
C VAL A 21 -13.83 47.77 39.22
N SER A 22 -13.92 47.72 40.54
CA SER A 22 -14.45 46.58 41.27
C SER A 22 -15.97 46.66 41.33
N TYR A 23 -16.64 45.60 40.91
CA TYR A 23 -18.01 45.30 41.34
C TYR A 23 -18.05 43.83 41.79
N THR A 24 -18.28 43.64 43.09
CA THR A 24 -18.65 42.38 43.70
C THR A 24 -20.16 42.38 43.89
N PHE A 25 -20.91 41.44 43.29
CA PHE A 25 -22.13 40.88 43.88
C PHE A 25 -22.40 39.47 43.33
N ALA A 26 -22.39 38.52 44.27
CA ALA A 26 -23.10 37.25 44.44
C ALA A 26 -23.56 36.38 43.25
N GLN A 27 -23.39 35.08 43.48
CA GLN A 27 -23.75 33.90 42.69
C GLN A 27 -25.26 33.80 42.40
N ASP A 28 -25.63 33.28 41.22
CA ASP A 28 -26.19 31.92 41.14
C ASP A 28 -26.37 31.40 39.70
N ASN A 29 -26.12 30.10 39.58
CA ASN A 29 -26.11 29.23 38.40
C ASN A 29 -27.22 29.42 37.35
N VAL A 30 -26.85 29.77 36.11
CA VAL A 30 -27.53 29.30 34.89
C VAL A 30 -26.51 29.04 33.78
N ARG A 31 -26.26 27.75 33.56
CA ARG A 31 -25.87 27.05 32.32
C ARG A 31 -25.59 27.95 31.11
N GLN A 32 -24.32 28.26 30.86
CA GLN A 32 -23.87 28.88 29.61
C GLN A 32 -23.83 27.83 28.48
N SER A 33 -24.62 28.07 27.44
CA SER A 33 -24.46 27.48 26.12
C SER A 33 -23.17 28.02 25.49
N VAL A 34 -22.06 27.29 25.66
CA VAL A 34 -20.83 27.56 24.91
C VAL A 34 -20.97 26.86 23.57
N ASN A 35 -21.12 27.65 22.50
CA ASN A 35 -20.89 27.20 21.14
C ASN A 35 -19.41 26.78 21.03
N GLU A 36 -19.13 25.49 21.22
CA GLU A 36 -17.86 24.90 20.82
C GLU A 36 -17.76 24.98 19.30
N VAL A 37 -16.93 25.90 18.83
CA VAL A 37 -16.36 25.83 17.49
C VAL A 37 -15.62 24.50 17.41
N SER A 38 -16.30 23.51 16.83
CA SER A 38 -15.73 22.21 16.54
C SER A 38 -14.66 22.43 15.47
N THR A 39 -13.40 22.62 15.89
CA THR A 39 -12.28 22.29 15.03
C THR A 39 -12.45 20.82 14.66
N PRO A 40 -12.46 20.45 13.37
CA PRO A 40 -12.43 19.04 13.02
C PRO A 40 -11.09 18.51 13.51
N SER A 41 -11.14 17.77 14.61
CA SER A 41 -10.04 16.92 15.02
C SER A 41 -9.81 15.97 13.84
N MET A 42 -8.65 16.07 13.20
CA MET A 42 -8.10 14.91 12.50
C MET A 42 -7.96 13.87 13.61
N GLN A 43 -8.97 13.01 13.74
CA GLN A 43 -8.89 11.82 14.54
C GLN A 43 -7.65 11.10 14.03
N GLN A 44 -6.59 11.07 14.84
CA GLN A 44 -5.53 10.08 14.69
C GLN A 44 -6.26 8.74 14.72
N GLU A 45 -6.55 8.18 13.55
CA GLU A 45 -7.03 6.81 13.44
C GLU A 45 -6.06 5.95 14.25
N ILE A 46 -6.58 5.13 15.15
CA ILE A 46 -5.79 4.10 15.79
C ILE A 46 -5.34 3.16 14.66
N GLN A 47 -4.14 3.39 14.12
CA GLN A 47 -3.64 2.60 13.02
C GLN A 47 -3.29 1.20 13.53
N SER A 48 -4.01 0.19 13.04
CA SER A 48 -3.64 -1.20 13.29
C SER A 48 -2.26 -1.50 12.69
N PRO A 49 -1.53 -2.52 13.19
CA PRO A 49 -0.29 -2.96 12.56
C PRO A 49 -0.42 -3.23 11.06
N LEU A 50 -1.58 -3.77 10.64
CA LEU A 50 -1.91 -4.00 9.24
C LEU A 50 -2.00 -2.68 8.45
N SER A 51 -2.76 -1.70 8.98
CA SER A 51 -2.92 -0.38 8.34
C SER A 51 -1.56 0.32 8.17
N ILE A 52 -0.69 0.25 9.18
CA ILE A 52 0.67 0.80 9.11
C ILE A 52 1.45 0.19 7.93
N LEU A 53 1.48 -1.14 7.81
CA LEU A 53 2.19 -1.81 6.73
C LEU A 53 1.63 -1.44 5.35
N GLN A 54 0.31 -1.33 5.23
CA GLN A 54 -0.38 -0.98 3.99
C GLN A 54 -0.03 0.42 3.51
N HIS A 55 -0.11 1.40 4.41
CA HIS A 55 0.12 2.80 4.08
C HIS A 55 1.60 3.07 3.79
N GLU A 56 2.51 2.54 4.61
CA GLU A 56 3.95 2.69 4.37
C GLU A 56 4.39 2.00 3.08
N TRP A 57 3.87 0.80 2.80
CA TRP A 57 4.14 0.13 1.53
C TRP A 57 3.66 0.96 0.34
N ALA A 58 2.46 1.54 0.41
CA ALA A 58 1.91 2.35 -0.68
C ALA A 58 2.76 3.60 -0.95
N HIS A 59 3.18 4.29 0.11
CA HIS A 59 4.10 5.44 0.01
C HIS A 59 5.42 5.04 -0.65
N ILE A 60 6.06 3.96 -0.17
CA ILE A 60 7.34 3.50 -0.72
C ILE A 60 7.18 3.07 -2.19
N ASN A 61 6.13 2.32 -2.50
CA ASN A 61 5.95 1.73 -3.83
C ASN A 61 5.61 2.78 -4.90
N TYR A 62 4.78 3.77 -4.56
CA TYR A 62 4.19 4.69 -5.53
C TYR A 62 4.72 6.12 -5.49
N GLU A 63 5.26 6.59 -4.37
CA GLU A 63 5.69 8.00 -4.23
C GLU A 63 7.21 8.18 -4.17
N LEU A 64 7.97 7.19 -3.70
CA LEU A 64 9.43 7.29 -3.65
C LEU A 64 10.09 7.06 -5.03
N GLU A 65 11.24 7.69 -5.22
CA GLU A 65 12.11 7.41 -6.38
C GLU A 65 12.76 6.03 -6.25
N ASP A 66 13.03 5.36 -7.37
CA ASP A 66 13.54 3.99 -7.38
C ASP A 66 14.84 3.80 -6.57
N LYS A 67 15.76 4.78 -6.60
CA LYS A 67 17.02 4.75 -5.83
C LYS A 67 16.81 4.75 -4.30
N GLN A 68 15.63 5.14 -3.83
CA GLN A 68 15.28 5.22 -2.41
C GLN A 68 14.51 3.98 -1.94
N LYS A 69 13.83 3.27 -2.85
CA LYS A 69 12.90 2.17 -2.53
C LYS A 69 13.57 1.01 -1.81
N GLU A 70 14.75 0.56 -2.23
CA GLU A 70 15.41 -0.59 -1.60
C GLU A 70 15.61 -0.35 -0.09
N LYS A 71 16.25 0.75 0.29
CA LYS A 71 16.52 1.07 1.70
C LYS A 71 15.23 1.23 2.50
N ALA A 72 14.20 1.85 1.92
CA ALA A 72 12.92 2.04 2.56
C ALA A 72 12.19 0.70 2.78
N PHE A 73 12.18 -0.19 1.78
CA PHE A 73 11.58 -1.52 1.91
C PHE A 73 12.33 -2.40 2.91
N VAL A 74 13.67 -2.34 2.97
CA VAL A 74 14.43 -3.07 4.01
C VAL A 74 14.00 -2.63 5.41
N THR A 75 13.81 -1.33 5.62
CA THR A 75 13.31 -0.81 6.90
C THR A 75 11.89 -1.31 7.20
N LEU A 76 11.00 -1.31 6.19
CA LEU A 76 9.63 -1.79 6.34
C LEU A 76 9.56 -3.31 6.56
N MET A 77 10.48 -4.09 6.00
CA MET A 77 10.59 -5.54 6.22
C MET A 77 10.85 -5.87 7.70
N GLU A 78 11.75 -5.15 8.36
CA GLU A 78 12.02 -5.36 9.79
C GLU A 78 10.80 -5.02 10.65
N LYS A 79 10.05 -3.97 10.29
CA LYS A 79 8.78 -3.62 10.95
C LYS A 79 7.72 -4.71 10.77
N ALA A 80 7.54 -5.22 9.55
CA ALA A 80 6.61 -6.32 9.27
C ALA A 80 6.97 -7.57 10.06
N LYS A 81 8.26 -7.93 10.11
CA LYS A 81 8.77 -9.04 10.90
C LYS A 81 8.47 -8.89 12.39
N LEU A 82 8.61 -7.69 12.94
CA LEU A 82 8.26 -7.42 14.34
C LEU A 82 6.76 -7.64 14.60
N PHE A 83 5.89 -7.16 13.69
CA PHE A 83 4.44 -7.33 13.83
C PHE A 83 4.01 -8.80 13.73
N VAL A 84 4.58 -9.55 12.80
CA VAL A 84 4.37 -11.01 12.68
C VAL A 84 4.91 -11.74 13.90
N THR A 85 6.09 -11.38 14.42
CA THR A 85 6.65 -12.03 15.64
C THR A 85 5.73 -11.87 16.84
N LYS A 86 5.06 -10.72 16.98
CA LYS A 86 4.08 -10.49 18.04
C LYS A 86 2.73 -11.19 17.80
N ASN A 87 2.43 -11.54 16.56
CA ASN A 87 1.15 -12.11 16.13
C ASN A 87 1.37 -13.25 15.11
N PRO A 88 2.04 -14.35 15.50
CA PRO A 88 2.59 -15.33 14.56
C PRO A 88 1.55 -16.13 13.77
N ASN A 89 0.28 -16.09 14.21
CA ASN A 89 -0.84 -16.77 13.57
C ASN A 89 -1.81 -15.80 12.88
N ASN A 90 -1.43 -14.53 12.70
CA ASN A 90 -2.25 -13.57 11.95
C ASN A 90 -1.92 -13.66 10.45
N PRO A 91 -2.80 -14.27 9.61
CA PRO A 91 -2.52 -14.46 8.19
C PRO A 91 -2.38 -13.13 7.44
N GLU A 92 -3.11 -12.08 7.83
CA GLU A 92 -3.08 -10.78 7.16
C GLU A 92 -1.71 -10.10 7.30
N LEU A 93 -1.12 -10.14 8.50
CA LEU A 93 0.22 -9.61 8.74
C LEU A 93 1.30 -10.42 8.01
N ILE A 94 1.14 -11.74 7.92
CA ILE A 94 2.05 -12.61 7.17
C ILE A 94 1.96 -12.35 5.67
N ILE A 95 0.75 -12.13 5.14
CA ILE A 95 0.54 -11.72 3.74
C ILE A 95 1.28 -10.42 3.45
N TRP A 96 1.09 -9.41 4.30
CA TRP A 96 1.76 -8.12 4.11
C TRP A 96 3.28 -8.20 4.25
N GLN A 97 3.79 -9.03 5.16
CA GLN A 97 5.22 -9.35 5.20
C GLN A 97 5.70 -9.90 3.85
N GLY A 98 4.94 -10.84 3.25
CA GLY A 98 5.25 -11.39 1.94
C GLY A 98 5.22 -10.35 0.82
N ILE A 99 4.21 -9.46 0.80
CA ILE A 99 4.09 -8.37 -0.18
C ILE A 99 5.29 -7.43 -0.08
N ILE A 100 5.65 -7.01 1.12
CA ILE A 100 6.79 -6.13 1.37
C ILE A 100 8.11 -6.80 0.95
N GLN A 101 8.31 -8.09 1.28
CA GLN A 101 9.47 -8.87 0.83
C GLN A 101 9.53 -8.97 -0.70
N SER A 102 8.40 -9.20 -1.37
CA SER A 102 8.33 -9.27 -2.83
C SER A 102 8.66 -7.92 -3.48
N SER A 103 8.15 -6.81 -2.92
CA SER A 103 8.47 -5.47 -3.41
C SER A 103 9.93 -5.10 -3.16
N ALA A 104 10.50 -5.49 -2.02
CA ALA A 104 11.91 -5.32 -1.72
C ALA A 104 12.80 -6.07 -2.73
N ALA A 105 12.40 -7.28 -3.12
CA ALA A 105 13.09 -8.05 -4.16
C ALA A 105 13.10 -7.28 -5.50
N GLY A 106 11.95 -6.74 -5.90
CA GLY A 106 11.84 -5.92 -7.11
C GLY A 106 12.72 -4.66 -7.07
N ALA A 107 12.74 -3.95 -5.94
CA ALA A 107 13.54 -2.74 -5.77
C ALA A 107 15.06 -3.01 -5.72
N LYS A 108 15.48 -4.14 -5.13
CA LYS A 108 16.89 -4.51 -4.98
C LYS A 108 17.52 -4.98 -6.30
N GLY A 109 16.79 -5.80 -7.07
CA GLY A 109 17.34 -6.47 -8.25
C GLY A 109 18.54 -7.39 -7.95
N GLY A 110 19.16 -7.92 -9.02
CA GLY A 110 20.38 -8.73 -8.92
C GLY A 110 20.26 -9.97 -8.03
N LEU A 111 21.41 -10.46 -7.54
CA LEU A 111 21.49 -11.69 -6.73
C LEU A 111 20.78 -11.57 -5.37
N GLY A 112 20.78 -10.37 -4.78
CA GLY A 112 20.14 -10.14 -3.49
C GLY A 112 18.61 -10.17 -3.53
N ALA A 113 18.00 -9.89 -4.69
CA ALA A 113 16.54 -10.00 -4.86
C ALA A 113 16.02 -11.42 -4.62
N LEU A 114 16.83 -12.44 -4.95
CA LEU A 114 16.40 -13.83 -4.84
C LEU A 114 16.14 -14.26 -3.40
N GLU A 115 16.90 -13.75 -2.45
CA GLU A 115 16.71 -14.04 -1.03
C GLU A 115 15.35 -13.50 -0.55
N TYR A 116 15.04 -12.24 -0.87
CA TYR A 116 13.76 -11.61 -0.54
C TYR A 116 12.58 -12.29 -1.23
N ALA A 117 12.73 -12.69 -2.50
CA ALA A 117 11.72 -13.43 -3.22
C ALA A 117 11.43 -14.81 -2.59
N LYS A 118 12.48 -15.53 -2.14
CA LYS A 118 12.32 -16.81 -1.42
C LYS A 118 11.64 -16.62 -0.06
N ALA A 119 11.96 -15.54 0.65
CA ALA A 119 11.29 -15.18 1.90
C ALA A 119 9.80 -14.86 1.66
N ALA A 120 9.49 -14.07 0.64
CA ALA A 120 8.13 -13.73 0.25
C ALA A 120 7.30 -14.98 -0.07
N ARG A 121 7.86 -15.91 -0.85
CA ARG A 121 7.22 -17.21 -1.14
C ARG A 121 6.86 -17.96 0.15
N LYS A 122 7.80 -18.08 1.09
CA LYS A 122 7.55 -18.76 2.38
C LYS A 122 6.45 -18.07 3.18
N SER A 123 6.42 -16.73 3.19
CA SER A 123 5.37 -15.96 3.86
C SER A 123 4.00 -16.24 3.25
N PHE A 124 3.87 -16.20 1.91
CA PHE A 124 2.60 -16.50 1.25
C PHE A 124 2.14 -17.94 1.46
N GLU A 125 3.05 -18.92 1.29
CA GLU A 125 2.74 -20.33 1.55
C GLU A 125 2.31 -20.55 3.01
N HIS A 126 2.89 -19.82 3.97
CA HIS A 126 2.49 -19.88 5.37
C HIS A 126 1.09 -19.27 5.58
N ALA A 127 0.86 -18.06 5.08
CA ALA A 127 -0.46 -17.43 5.19
C ALA A 127 -1.56 -18.31 4.60
N MET A 128 -1.34 -18.91 3.43
CA MET A 128 -2.30 -19.82 2.79
C MET A 128 -2.59 -21.08 3.59
N ARG A 129 -1.64 -21.56 4.42
CA ARG A 129 -1.90 -22.68 5.34
C ARG A 129 -2.72 -22.27 6.56
N LEU A 130 -2.63 -21.01 6.97
CA LEU A 130 -3.38 -20.48 8.11
C LEU A 130 -4.80 -20.11 7.71
N GLU A 131 -4.93 -19.30 6.66
CA GLU A 131 -6.20 -19.02 6.02
C GLU A 131 -6.01 -18.59 4.56
N GLU A 132 -6.53 -19.40 3.64
CA GLU A 132 -6.32 -19.25 2.20
C GLU A 132 -7.06 -18.04 1.62
N ASN A 133 -8.21 -17.70 2.20
CA ASN A 133 -9.07 -16.61 1.76
C ASN A 133 -8.74 -15.26 2.42
N ALA A 134 -7.77 -15.23 3.33
CA ALA A 134 -7.38 -14.01 4.05
C ALA A 134 -7.04 -12.88 3.08
N LEU A 135 -7.55 -11.68 3.39
CA LEU A 135 -7.47 -10.50 2.52
C LEU A 135 -7.94 -10.80 1.08
N ALA A 136 -9.04 -11.54 0.94
CA ALA A 136 -9.65 -11.90 -0.33
C ALA A 136 -8.66 -12.57 -1.32
N GLY A 137 -7.90 -13.56 -0.82
CA GLY A 137 -6.97 -14.35 -1.63
C GLY A 137 -5.68 -13.62 -2.03
N SER A 138 -5.29 -12.57 -1.30
CA SER A 138 -4.12 -11.75 -1.62
C SER A 138 -2.82 -12.59 -1.66
N ALA A 139 -2.67 -13.58 -0.78
CA ALA A 139 -1.51 -14.47 -0.78
C ALA A 139 -1.34 -15.20 -2.12
N MET A 140 -2.45 -15.71 -2.68
CA MET A 140 -2.45 -16.43 -3.95
C MET A 140 -2.10 -15.51 -5.12
N THR A 141 -2.69 -14.31 -5.13
CA THR A 141 -2.38 -13.29 -6.15
C THR A 141 -0.88 -12.99 -6.17
N SER A 142 -0.31 -12.64 -5.01
CA SER A 142 1.09 -12.26 -4.91
C SER A 142 2.05 -13.42 -5.16
N LEU A 143 1.73 -14.64 -4.71
CA LEU A 143 2.53 -15.83 -5.01
C LEU A 143 2.48 -16.18 -6.50
N GLY A 144 1.33 -16.03 -7.15
CA GLY A 144 1.18 -16.19 -8.59
C GLY A 144 2.08 -15.22 -9.37
N VAL A 145 2.09 -13.94 -8.97
CA VAL A 145 2.98 -12.92 -9.56
C VAL A 145 4.45 -13.31 -9.40
N LEU A 146 4.89 -13.78 -8.22
CA LEU A 146 6.27 -14.21 -8.02
C LEU A 146 6.66 -15.38 -8.92
N TYR A 147 5.77 -16.37 -9.07
CA TYR A 147 6.03 -17.48 -9.98
C TYR A 147 6.15 -17.03 -11.44
N HIS A 148 5.42 -15.98 -11.84
CA HIS A 148 5.48 -15.47 -13.20
C HIS A 148 6.73 -14.60 -13.47
N LYS A 149 7.06 -13.70 -12.54
CA LYS A 149 8.09 -12.68 -12.76
C LYS A 149 9.53 -13.18 -12.55
N LEU A 150 9.73 -14.33 -11.91
CA LEU A 150 11.06 -14.85 -11.62
C LEU A 150 11.52 -15.86 -12.69
N PRO A 151 12.84 -16.00 -12.91
CA PRO A 151 13.39 -17.07 -13.72
C PRO A 151 13.04 -18.46 -13.14
N GLY A 152 12.98 -19.48 -14.01
CA GLY A 152 12.82 -20.86 -13.59
C GLY A 152 14.08 -21.48 -12.97
N TRP A 153 14.00 -22.79 -12.73
CA TRP A 153 15.15 -23.60 -12.31
C TRP A 153 16.22 -23.62 -13.42
N PRO A 154 17.54 -23.59 -13.10
CA PRO A 154 18.14 -23.71 -11.76
C PRO A 154 18.37 -22.39 -11.02
N ILE A 155 18.07 -21.25 -11.63
CA ILE A 155 18.43 -19.93 -11.07
C ILE A 155 17.46 -19.50 -9.97
N SER A 156 16.16 -19.69 -10.19
CA SER A 156 15.12 -19.35 -9.22
C SER A 156 13.98 -20.37 -9.29
N PHE A 157 12.76 -19.98 -8.94
CA PHE A 157 11.61 -20.86 -8.76
C PHE A 157 10.41 -20.48 -9.62
N GLY A 158 10.60 -19.61 -10.61
CA GLY A 158 9.57 -19.20 -11.55
C GLY A 158 8.92 -20.39 -12.25
N ASN A 159 7.61 -20.30 -12.46
CA ASN A 159 6.79 -21.34 -13.07
C ASN A 159 5.43 -20.79 -13.52
N ASP A 160 5.28 -20.48 -14.80
CA ASP A 160 4.04 -19.90 -15.35
C ASP A 160 2.80 -20.79 -15.19
N LYS A 161 2.96 -22.12 -15.19
CA LYS A 161 1.84 -23.03 -14.94
C LYS A 161 1.31 -22.89 -13.51
N LYS A 162 2.20 -22.73 -12.53
CA LYS A 162 1.83 -22.44 -11.13
C LYS A 162 1.27 -21.03 -10.99
N ALA A 163 1.86 -20.06 -11.68
CA ALA A 163 1.38 -18.68 -11.69
C ALA A 163 -0.08 -18.62 -12.18
N GLU A 164 -0.37 -19.20 -13.35
CA GLU A 164 -1.73 -19.19 -13.92
C GLU A 164 -2.74 -19.84 -12.98
N LYS A 165 -2.40 -20.98 -12.38
CA LYS A 165 -3.29 -21.68 -11.44
C LYS A 165 -3.63 -20.80 -10.23
N LEU A 166 -2.63 -20.16 -9.63
CA LEU A 166 -2.83 -19.30 -8.46
C LEU A 166 -3.59 -18.02 -8.80
N LEU A 167 -3.28 -17.38 -9.93
CA LEU A 167 -3.97 -16.16 -10.35
C LEU A 167 -5.44 -16.41 -10.71
N LYS A 168 -5.76 -17.54 -11.37
CA LYS A 168 -7.14 -17.94 -11.62
C LYS A 168 -7.90 -18.21 -10.32
N HIS A 169 -7.28 -18.93 -9.38
CA HIS A 169 -7.91 -19.20 -8.09
C HIS A 169 -8.14 -17.91 -7.29
N ALA A 170 -7.20 -16.97 -7.32
CA ALA A 170 -7.41 -15.66 -6.69
C ALA A 170 -8.60 -14.87 -7.30
N LEU A 171 -8.88 -15.04 -8.60
CA LEU A 171 -10.06 -14.47 -9.24
C LEU A 171 -11.36 -15.18 -8.85
N GLU A 172 -11.32 -16.48 -8.53
CA GLU A 172 -12.48 -17.19 -7.98
C GLU A 172 -12.86 -16.61 -6.60
N ILE A 173 -11.86 -16.29 -5.77
CA ILE A 173 -12.06 -15.68 -4.44
C ILE A 173 -12.49 -14.21 -4.55
N ASN A 174 -11.83 -13.44 -5.42
CA ASN A 174 -12.02 -12.00 -5.53
C ASN A 174 -12.22 -11.54 -6.99
N PRO A 175 -13.37 -11.87 -7.59
CA PRO A 175 -13.61 -11.68 -9.03
C PRO A 175 -13.66 -10.21 -9.45
N ASN A 176 -13.95 -9.29 -8.52
CA ASN A 176 -14.07 -7.86 -8.78
C ASN A 176 -12.93 -7.04 -8.18
N GLY A 177 -11.90 -7.69 -7.62
CA GLY A 177 -10.77 -7.04 -6.96
C GLY A 177 -9.81 -6.40 -7.96
N ILE A 178 -9.30 -5.21 -7.62
CA ILE A 178 -8.37 -4.46 -8.47
C ILE A 178 -7.06 -5.23 -8.72
N ASP A 179 -6.45 -5.77 -7.66
CA ASP A 179 -5.17 -6.46 -7.72
C ASP A 179 -5.23 -7.79 -8.49
N PRO A 180 -6.11 -8.76 -8.18
CA PRO A 180 -6.16 -10.03 -8.91
C PRO A 180 -6.49 -9.85 -10.40
N ASN A 181 -7.41 -8.93 -10.74
CA ASN A 181 -7.73 -8.65 -12.14
C ASN A 181 -6.56 -7.98 -12.87
N TYR A 182 -5.86 -7.02 -12.24
CA TYR A 182 -4.68 -6.39 -12.84
C TYR A 182 -3.55 -7.40 -13.08
N PHE A 183 -3.19 -8.19 -12.06
CA PHE A 183 -2.08 -9.12 -12.17
C PHE A 183 -2.38 -10.29 -13.12
N TYR A 184 -3.63 -10.73 -13.22
CA TYR A 184 -4.00 -11.71 -14.24
C TYR A 184 -3.99 -11.10 -15.64
N ALA A 185 -4.43 -9.85 -15.81
CA ALA A 185 -4.31 -9.15 -17.09
C ALA A 185 -2.84 -9.00 -17.52
N GLU A 186 -1.95 -8.65 -16.58
CA GLU A 186 -0.51 -8.57 -16.84
C GLU A 186 0.08 -9.94 -17.23
N PHE A 187 -0.26 -11.00 -16.49
CA PHE A 187 0.14 -12.37 -16.83
C PHE A 187 -0.30 -12.77 -18.24
N LEU A 188 -1.54 -12.46 -18.61
CA LEU A 188 -2.08 -12.73 -19.94
C LEU A 188 -1.36 -11.93 -21.02
N TYR A 189 -1.05 -10.66 -20.76
CA TYR A 189 -0.29 -9.81 -21.67
C TYR A 189 1.11 -10.37 -21.92
N ASP A 190 1.84 -10.71 -20.86
CA ASP A 190 3.20 -11.27 -20.94
C ASP A 190 3.21 -12.63 -21.69
N ASN A 191 2.07 -13.33 -21.73
CA ASN A 191 1.86 -14.58 -22.46
C ASN A 191 1.18 -14.42 -23.83
N GLY A 192 1.06 -13.18 -24.35
CA GLY A 192 0.51 -12.91 -25.69
C GLY A 192 -1.01 -13.08 -25.83
N LYS A 193 -1.74 -13.29 -24.73
CA LYS A 193 -3.20 -13.45 -24.71
C LYS A 193 -3.91 -12.09 -24.61
N TYR A 194 -3.67 -11.22 -25.59
CA TYR A 194 -4.02 -9.78 -25.50
C TYR A 194 -5.52 -9.51 -25.35
N ASP A 195 -6.40 -10.23 -26.04
CA ASP A 195 -7.85 -10.04 -25.90
C ASP A 195 -8.35 -10.34 -24.48
N GLN A 196 -7.86 -11.41 -23.88
CA GLN A 196 -8.19 -11.76 -22.50
C GLN A 196 -7.59 -10.72 -21.55
N ALA A 197 -6.35 -10.29 -21.77
CA ALA A 197 -5.71 -9.25 -20.99
C ALA A 197 -6.51 -7.94 -21.01
N ARG A 198 -7.04 -7.52 -22.17
CA ARG A 198 -7.94 -6.35 -22.29
C ARG A 198 -9.20 -6.51 -21.43
N ALA A 199 -9.82 -7.68 -21.45
CA ALA A 199 -11.02 -7.94 -20.64
C ALA A 199 -10.74 -7.82 -19.14
N TYR A 200 -9.64 -8.40 -18.65
CA TYR A 200 -9.26 -8.33 -17.23
C TYR A 200 -8.73 -6.96 -16.81
N ALA A 201 -8.01 -6.23 -17.67
CA ALA A 201 -7.59 -4.86 -17.40
C ALA A 201 -8.81 -3.93 -17.21
N LYS A 202 -9.84 -4.09 -18.06
CA LYS A 202 -11.11 -3.36 -17.91
C LYS A 202 -11.79 -3.68 -16.57
N LYS A 203 -11.84 -4.94 -16.16
CA LYS A 203 -12.38 -5.32 -14.84
C LYS A 203 -11.59 -4.68 -13.70
N ALA A 204 -10.25 -4.71 -13.77
CA ALA A 204 -9.40 -4.07 -12.78
C ALA A 204 -9.68 -2.56 -12.66
N LYS A 205 -9.84 -1.87 -13.80
CA LYS A 205 -10.16 -0.44 -13.85
C LYS A 205 -11.52 -0.10 -13.22
N GLN A 206 -12.48 -1.01 -13.34
CA GLN A 206 -13.84 -0.88 -12.82
C GLN A 206 -14.00 -1.39 -11.38
N ALA A 207 -12.93 -1.92 -10.77
CA ALA A 207 -12.97 -2.44 -9.42
C ALA A 207 -13.40 -1.37 -8.40
N PRO A 208 -14.18 -1.74 -7.36
CA PRO A 208 -14.54 -0.83 -6.28
C PRO A 208 -13.30 -0.25 -5.59
N ALA A 209 -13.39 1.01 -5.17
CA ALA A 209 -12.33 1.65 -4.40
C ALA A 209 -12.24 1.07 -2.98
N ARG A 210 -11.02 0.88 -2.48
CA ARG A 210 -10.70 0.53 -1.10
C ARG A 210 -10.54 1.81 -0.29
N ALA A 211 -11.55 2.14 0.51
CA ALA A 211 -11.61 3.41 1.25
C ALA A 211 -10.39 3.60 2.17
N GLU A 212 -9.87 2.50 2.71
CA GLU A 212 -8.72 2.43 3.59
C GLU A 212 -7.36 2.38 2.85
N ARG A 213 -7.35 2.34 1.50
CA ARG A 213 -6.14 2.24 0.68
C ARG A 213 -6.13 3.16 -0.55
N PRO A 214 -6.46 4.46 -0.42
CA PRO A 214 -6.62 5.36 -1.57
C PRO A 214 -5.33 5.54 -2.38
N LEU A 215 -4.17 5.64 -1.73
CA LEU A 215 -2.88 5.78 -2.41
C LEU A 215 -2.52 4.53 -3.23
N ALA A 216 -2.75 3.34 -2.67
CA ALA A 216 -2.48 2.09 -3.37
C ALA A 216 -3.40 1.92 -4.59
N ASP A 217 -4.68 2.29 -4.46
CA ASP A 217 -5.63 2.26 -5.57
C ASP A 217 -5.28 3.25 -6.68
N LEU A 218 -4.84 4.46 -6.32
CA LEU A 218 -4.36 5.44 -7.29
C LEU A 218 -3.15 4.89 -8.07
N GLY A 219 -2.15 4.37 -7.36
CA GLY A 219 -0.96 3.79 -7.98
C GLY A 219 -1.29 2.60 -8.90
N ARG A 220 -2.16 1.69 -8.43
CA ARG A 220 -2.62 0.54 -9.23
C ARG A 220 -3.42 0.97 -10.45
N LYS A 221 -4.26 2.01 -10.37
CA LYS A 221 -4.97 2.57 -11.54
C LYS A 221 -4.00 3.12 -12.58
N GLN A 222 -2.91 3.75 -12.17
CA GLN A 222 -1.87 4.19 -13.11
C GLN A 222 -1.15 3.00 -13.77
N GLU A 223 -0.90 1.93 -13.02
CA GLU A 223 -0.34 0.68 -13.57
C GLU A 223 -1.30 0.03 -14.60
N ILE A 224 -2.60 0.02 -14.30
CA ILE A 224 -3.64 -0.44 -15.24
C ILE A 224 -3.62 0.40 -16.51
N SER A 225 -3.60 1.73 -16.42
CA SER A 225 -3.53 2.60 -17.61
C SER A 225 -2.31 2.31 -18.46
N ARG A 226 -1.13 2.10 -17.85
CA ARG A 226 0.09 1.72 -18.59
C ARG A 226 -0.04 0.36 -19.29
N LEU A 227 -0.75 -0.59 -18.68
CA LEU A 227 -1.05 -1.88 -19.31
C LEU A 227 -2.02 -1.71 -20.49
N GLU A 228 -3.04 -0.86 -20.35
CA GLU A 228 -3.97 -0.52 -21.44
C GLU A 228 -3.23 0.12 -22.63
N ASP A 229 -2.30 1.04 -22.39
CA ASP A 229 -1.47 1.66 -23.42
C ASP A 229 -0.62 0.63 -24.17
N LYS A 230 -0.04 -0.33 -23.43
CA LYS A 230 0.71 -1.45 -24.00
C LYS A 230 -0.18 -2.38 -24.83
N LEU A 231 -1.41 -2.62 -24.39
CA LEU A 231 -2.39 -3.46 -25.08
C LEU A 231 -2.93 -2.79 -26.35
N ALA A 232 -3.05 -1.47 -26.38
CA ALA A 232 -3.45 -0.72 -27.57
C ALA A 232 -2.41 -0.82 -28.71
N GLN A 233 -1.15 -1.07 -28.37
CA GLN A 233 -0.06 -1.31 -29.33
C GLN A 233 -0.03 -2.76 -29.84
N LYS A 234 -0.88 -3.64 -29.32
CA LYS A 234 -0.98 -5.04 -29.73
C LYS A 234 -2.28 -5.25 -30.50
N SER A 235 -2.15 -5.36 -31.82
CA SER A 235 -3.23 -5.69 -32.76
C SER A 235 -3.91 -7.01 -32.38
#